data_AF-A0A3N5VKC1-F1
#
_entry.id   AF-A0A3N5VKC1-F1
#
_cell.length_a   1.000
_cell.length_b   1.000
_cell.length_c   1.000
_cell.angle_alpha   90.00
_cell.angle_beta   90.00
_cell.angle_gamma   90.00
#
_symmetry.space_group_name_H-M   'P 1'
#
loop_
_entity.id
_entity.type
_entity.pdbx_description
1 polymer ?
#
loop_
_entity_poly.entity_id
_entity_poly.type
_entity_poly.pdbx_seq_one_letter_code
_entity_poly.pdbx_strand_id
1 'polypeptide(L)'
;SAGRVARQEVFAFSCLETSVEVYTAGSLSLFDRMHIRPRSYPYQQLGLWAGRPHLLTICLLQATYPSQPWLQTVQAGLAAYDALIGLSQLATPGFIGRILANEDEVMTRVAHLLWQKIREDLWGERWRPWRKL
;
A
#
# COMPACT_ATOMS: atom_id res chain seq x y z
N SER A 1 -10.98 -1.29 0.22
CA SER A 1 -11.83 -2.49 0.39
C SER A 1 -12.61 -2.73 -0.89
N ALA A 2 -12.89 -3.99 -1.25
CA ALA A 2 -13.72 -4.39 -2.39
C ALA A 2 -15.22 -4.15 -2.19
N GLY A 3 -15.65 -3.68 -1.01
CA GLY A 3 -17.04 -3.36 -0.70
C GLY A 3 -17.38 -3.61 0.77
N ARG A 4 -18.64 -3.96 1.06
CA ARG A 4 -19.09 -4.40 2.39
C ARG A 4 -18.85 -5.90 2.53
N VAL A 5 -17.59 -6.27 2.77
CA VAL A 5 -17.13 -7.68 2.86
C VAL A 5 -17.92 -8.48 3.91
N ALA A 6 -18.20 -7.89 5.07
CA ALA A 6 -19.01 -8.51 6.13
C ALA A 6 -20.46 -8.86 5.71
N ARG A 7 -20.99 -8.21 4.66
CA ARG A 7 -22.31 -8.49 4.08
C ARG A 7 -22.24 -9.29 2.79
N GLN A 8 -21.07 -9.86 2.46
CA GLN A 8 -20.80 -10.57 1.21
C GLN A 8 -20.99 -9.71 -0.05
N GLU A 9 -20.99 -8.38 0.09
CA GLU A 9 -21.07 -7.45 -1.03
C GLU A 9 -19.66 -7.11 -1.53
N VAL A 10 -19.08 -8.06 -2.26
CA VAL A 10 -17.71 -7.98 -2.77
C VAL A 10 -17.75 -7.63 -4.26
N PHE A 11 -17.10 -6.53 -4.64
CA PHE A 11 -17.13 -5.99 -6.01
C PHE A 11 -18.55 -5.69 -6.54
N ALA A 12 -19.49 -5.35 -5.66
CA ALA A 12 -20.88 -5.03 -6.03
C ALA A 12 -21.07 -3.62 -6.63
N PHE A 13 -19.98 -2.88 -6.88
CA PHE A 13 -20.01 -1.54 -7.46
C PHE A 13 -19.93 -1.56 -8.99
N SER A 14 -20.37 -0.48 -9.64
CA SER A 14 -20.35 -0.38 -11.11
C SER A 14 -18.95 -0.06 -11.64
N CYS A 15 -18.29 0.90 -10.99
CA CYS A 15 -16.94 1.35 -11.34
C CYS A 15 -16.24 1.91 -10.09
N LEU A 16 -14.94 1.69 -9.98
CA LEU A 16 -14.05 2.43 -9.09
C LEU A 16 -12.91 2.99 -9.93
N GLU A 17 -12.70 4.31 -9.85
CA GLU A 17 -11.58 4.97 -10.48
C GLU A 17 -10.86 5.83 -9.44
N THR A 18 -9.54 5.66 -9.35
CA THR A 18 -8.67 6.48 -8.50
C THR A 18 -7.45 6.90 -9.30
N SER A 19 -7.02 8.14 -9.10
CA SER A 19 -5.78 8.69 -9.64
C SER A 19 -5.03 9.40 -8.53
N VAL A 20 -3.75 9.09 -8.39
CA VAL A 20 -2.82 9.76 -7.49
C VAL A 20 -1.69 10.31 -8.33
N GLU A 21 -1.53 11.62 -8.27
CA GLU A 21 -0.43 12.35 -8.90
C GLU A 21 0.38 13.03 -7.80
N VAL A 22 1.68 12.79 -7.79
CA VAL A 22 2.59 13.46 -6.86
C VAL A 22 3.65 14.20 -7.64
N TYR A 23 3.75 15.50 -7.37
CA TYR A 23 4.69 16.41 -8.01
C TYR A 23 5.80 16.79 -7.04
N THR A 24 7.06 16.76 -7.49
CA THR A 24 8.21 17.28 -6.74
C THR A 24 8.96 18.29 -7.59
N ALA A 25 9.24 19.47 -7.03
CA ALA A 25 9.90 20.57 -7.75
C ALA A 25 9.22 20.94 -9.10
N GLY A 26 7.89 20.84 -9.14
CA GLY A 26 7.07 21.18 -10.33
C GLY A 26 6.97 20.08 -11.39
N SER A 27 7.66 18.95 -11.23
CA SER A 27 7.61 17.81 -12.15
C SER A 27 6.79 16.65 -11.59
N LEU A 28 6.10 15.90 -12.45
CA LEU A 28 5.36 14.69 -12.06
C LEU A 28 6.34 13.57 -11.71
N SER A 29 6.31 13.12 -10.46
CA SER A 29 7.26 12.14 -9.91
C SER A 29 6.62 10.78 -9.65
N LEU A 30 5.32 10.74 -9.40
CA LEU A 30 4.55 9.52 -9.26
C LEU A 30 3.16 9.69 -9.85
N PHE A 31 2.74 8.70 -10.63
CA PHE A 31 1.37 8.54 -11.11
C PHE A 31 0.90 7.12 -10.84
N ASP A 32 -0.16 6.96 -10.05
CA ASP A 32 -0.86 5.69 -9.85
C ASP A 32 -2.32 5.89 -10.26
N ARG A 33 -2.81 5.05 -11.18
CA ARG A 33 -4.20 5.04 -11.59
C ARG A 33 -4.75 3.62 -11.45
N MET A 34 -5.89 3.52 -10.79
CA MET A 34 -6.64 2.28 -10.68
C MET A 34 -8.01 2.49 -11.29
N HIS A 35 -8.42 1.59 -12.17
CA HIS A 35 -9.72 1.62 -12.80
C HIS A 35 -10.30 0.19 -12.81
N ILE A 36 -11.40 0.01 -12.08
CA ILE A 36 -12.05 -1.28 -11.83
C ILE A 36 -13.50 -1.17 -12.28
N ARG A 37 -13.97 -2.12 -13.09
CA ARG A 37 -15.36 -2.24 -13.55
C ARG A 37 -15.88 -3.68 -13.38
N PRO A 38 -16.35 -4.08 -12.18
CA PRO A 38 -16.75 -5.45 -11.81
C PRO A 38 -17.42 -6.32 -12.88
N ARG A 39 -18.24 -5.72 -13.75
CA ARG A 39 -18.98 -6.40 -14.83
C ARG A 39 -18.18 -6.62 -16.12
N SER A 40 -17.14 -5.83 -16.37
CA SER A 40 -16.35 -5.85 -17.60
C SER A 40 -15.17 -6.82 -17.54
N TYR A 41 -14.74 -7.27 -16.35
CA TYR A 41 -13.61 -8.18 -16.18
C TYR A 41 -13.80 -9.10 -14.97
N PRO A 42 -13.42 -10.39 -15.02
CA PRO A 42 -13.44 -11.23 -13.83
C PRO A 42 -12.24 -10.91 -12.91
N TYR A 43 -12.41 -9.97 -11.98
CA TYR A 43 -11.36 -9.50 -11.04
C TYR A 43 -10.76 -10.60 -10.16
N GLN A 44 -11.51 -11.68 -9.95
CA GLN A 44 -11.05 -12.87 -9.23
C GLN A 44 -10.03 -13.70 -10.04
N GLN A 45 -9.95 -13.52 -11.36
CA GLN A 45 -9.11 -14.35 -12.25
C GLN A 45 -7.81 -13.67 -12.67
N LEU A 46 -7.70 -12.33 -12.55
CA LEU A 46 -6.55 -11.57 -13.05
C LEU A 46 -5.38 -11.42 -12.09
N GLY A 47 -5.40 -12.09 -10.94
CA GLY A 47 -4.34 -11.95 -9.92
C GLY A 47 -4.27 -10.56 -9.25
N LEU A 48 -5.10 -9.59 -9.69
CA LEU A 48 -5.09 -8.21 -9.19
C LEU A 48 -5.37 -8.11 -7.68
N TRP A 49 -6.33 -8.89 -7.19
CA TRP A 49 -6.66 -8.99 -5.75
C TRP A 49 -6.23 -10.32 -5.15
N ALA A 50 -5.79 -11.29 -5.95
CA ALA A 50 -5.31 -12.61 -5.51
C ALA A 50 -6.21 -13.28 -4.43
N GLY A 51 -7.54 -13.14 -4.58
CA GLY A 51 -8.52 -13.68 -3.63
C GLY A 51 -8.72 -12.87 -2.34
N ARG A 52 -7.99 -11.77 -2.13
CA ARG A 52 -8.05 -10.94 -0.94
C ARG A 52 -8.87 -9.66 -1.19
N PRO A 53 -9.89 -9.32 -0.38
CA PRO A 53 -10.81 -8.22 -0.64
C PRO A 53 -10.28 -6.82 -0.28
N HIS A 54 -9.14 -6.70 0.39
CA HIS A 54 -8.56 -5.40 0.75
C HIS A 54 -7.28 -5.17 -0.05
N LEU A 55 -7.12 -3.95 -0.57
CA LEU A 55 -5.91 -3.44 -1.22
C LEU A 55 -5.50 -2.15 -0.52
N LEU A 56 -4.22 -2.01 -0.25
CA LEU A 56 -3.57 -0.79 0.21
C LEU A 56 -2.33 -0.52 -0.65
N THR A 57 -2.26 0.68 -1.20
CA THR A 57 -1.06 1.20 -1.86
C THR A 57 -0.48 2.30 -0.98
N ILE A 58 0.80 2.19 -0.62
CA ILE A 58 1.55 3.22 0.11
C ILE A 58 2.71 3.66 -0.79
N CYS A 59 2.90 4.96 -0.94
CA CYS A 59 4.07 5.52 -1.60
C CYS A 59 4.81 6.45 -0.64
N LEU A 60 6.13 6.33 -0.61
CA LEU A 60 7.03 7.29 0.04
C LEU A 60 7.90 7.93 -1.03
N LEU A 61 7.91 9.26 -1.05
CA LEU A 61 8.84 10.09 -1.81
C LEU A 61 9.67 10.90 -0.82
N GLN A 62 10.98 10.96 -1.03
CA GLN A 62 11.89 11.67 -0.14
C GLN A 62 13.13 12.15 -0.91
N ALA A 63 14.09 12.78 -0.22
CA ALA A 63 15.27 13.34 -0.89
C ALA A 63 16.27 12.28 -1.39
N THR A 64 16.35 11.12 -0.73
CA THR A 64 17.34 10.07 -0.99
C THR A 64 16.69 8.70 -1.16
N TYR A 65 17.29 7.84 -1.98
CA TYR A 65 16.80 6.47 -2.10
C TYR A 65 16.96 5.72 -0.78
N PRO A 66 15.90 5.02 -0.30
CA PRO A 66 16.10 3.98 0.71
C PRO A 66 17.08 2.95 0.16
N SER A 67 17.97 2.44 1.00
CA SER A 67 18.90 1.41 0.57
C SER A 67 18.17 0.10 0.28
N GLN A 68 18.66 -0.68 -0.69
CA GLN A 68 18.12 -2.01 -0.98
C GLN A 68 18.13 -2.95 0.24
N PRO A 69 19.22 -3.01 1.05
CA PRO A 69 19.22 -3.79 2.28
C PRO A 69 18.15 -3.35 3.29
N TRP A 70 17.83 -2.05 3.35
CA TRP A 70 16.75 -1.56 4.21
C TRP A 70 15.38 -2.06 3.71
N LEU A 71 15.09 -1.95 2.40
CA LEU A 71 13.83 -2.45 1.83
C LEU A 71 13.65 -3.95 2.06
N GLN A 72 14.71 -4.74 1.90
CA GLN A 72 14.70 -6.18 2.17
C GLN A 72 14.42 -6.48 3.64
N THR A 73 15.03 -5.72 4.56
CA THR A 73 14.81 -5.85 6.01
C THR A 73 13.35 -5.55 6.37
N VAL A 74 12.79 -4.48 5.81
CA VAL A 74 11.39 -4.12 6.02
C VAL A 74 10.47 -5.20 5.43
N GLN A 75 10.72 -5.65 4.20
CA GLN A 75 9.96 -6.72 3.55
C GLN A 75 9.96 -8.01 4.39
N ALA A 76 11.11 -8.40 4.96
CA ALA A 76 11.21 -9.56 5.85
C ALA A 76 10.40 -9.36 7.14
N GLY A 77 10.43 -8.17 7.74
CA GLY A 77 9.61 -7.83 8.91
C GLY A 77 8.10 -7.86 8.65
N LEU A 78 7.69 -7.62 7.40
CA LEU A 78 6.29 -7.68 6.98
C LEU A 78 5.81 -9.11 6.65
N ALA A 79 6.72 -10.07 6.46
CA ALA A 79 6.36 -11.45 6.09
C ALA A 79 5.57 -12.20 7.18
N ALA A 80 5.58 -11.70 8.43
CA ALA A 80 4.83 -12.28 9.54
C ALA A 80 3.32 -11.98 9.50
N TYR A 81 2.87 -11.05 8.65
CA TYR A 81 1.45 -10.69 8.54
C TYR A 81 0.75 -11.60 7.54
N ASP A 82 -0.51 -11.98 7.82
CA ASP A 82 -1.37 -12.66 6.83
C ASP A 82 -1.83 -11.67 5.73
N ALA A 83 -0.90 -11.33 4.85
CA ALA A 83 -1.10 -10.46 3.71
C ALA A 83 -0.09 -10.80 2.61
N LEU A 84 -0.45 -10.49 1.35
CA LEU A 84 0.51 -10.45 0.27
C LEU A 84 1.07 -9.04 0.20
N ILE A 85 2.37 -8.90 0.44
CA ILE A 85 3.03 -7.60 0.57
C ILE A 85 4.19 -7.57 -0.40
N GLY A 86 4.25 -6.53 -1.24
CA GLY A 86 5.40 -6.25 -2.09
C GLY A 86 5.86 -4.80 -1.90
N LEU A 87 7.14 -4.63 -1.59
CA LEU A 87 7.82 -3.33 -1.61
C LEU A 87 8.74 -3.25 -2.83
N SER A 88 8.79 -2.08 -3.46
CA SER A 88 9.66 -1.84 -4.61
C SER A 88 10.17 -0.40 -4.60
N GLN A 89 11.44 -0.23 -4.92
CA GLN A 89 12.03 1.10 -5.10
C GLN A 89 11.41 1.78 -6.33
N LEU A 90 11.15 3.08 -6.22
CA LEU A 90 10.63 3.88 -7.34
C LEU A 90 11.78 4.36 -8.23
N ALA A 91 11.46 4.79 -9.46
CA ALA A 91 12.41 5.46 -10.35
C ALA A 91 12.84 6.86 -9.86
N THR A 92 12.10 7.41 -8.89
CA THR A 92 12.42 8.62 -8.15
C THR A 92 12.78 8.25 -6.70
N PRO A 93 13.60 9.04 -5.97
CA PRO A 93 13.95 8.75 -4.59
C PRO A 93 12.75 8.43 -3.69
N GLY A 94 12.60 7.15 -3.34
CA GLY A 94 11.42 6.65 -2.66
C GLY A 94 11.13 5.17 -2.93
N PHE A 95 9.98 4.71 -2.46
CA PHE A 95 9.48 3.37 -2.69
C PHE A 95 7.94 3.34 -2.76
N ILE A 96 7.42 2.27 -3.34
CA ILE A 96 6.00 1.92 -3.33
C ILE A 96 5.81 0.56 -2.65
N GLY A 97 4.77 0.46 -1.83
CA GLY A 97 4.30 -0.78 -1.25
C GLY A 97 2.88 -1.07 -1.74
N ARG A 98 2.63 -2.30 -2.15
CA ARG A 98 1.28 -2.82 -2.40
C ARG A 98 1.00 -4.00 -1.48
N ILE A 99 -0.14 -3.93 -0.81
CA ILE A 99 -0.56 -4.89 0.20
C ILE A 99 -1.95 -5.38 -0.13
N LEU A 100 -2.15 -6.69 -0.09
CA LEU A 100 -3.43 -7.38 -0.19
C LEU A 100 -3.68 -8.18 1.09
N ALA A 101 -4.85 -8.03 1.71
CA ALA A 101 -5.19 -8.71 2.97
C ALA A 101 -6.66 -9.13 3.02
N ASN A 102 -6.97 -10.10 3.88
CA ASN A 102 -8.35 -10.51 4.15
C ASN A 102 -9.06 -9.60 5.14
N GLU A 103 -8.29 -8.87 5.95
CA GLU A 103 -8.79 -8.04 7.04
C GLU A 103 -8.20 -6.63 6.98
N ASP A 104 -9.04 -5.66 7.29
CA ASP A 104 -8.74 -4.24 7.43
C ASP A 104 -7.69 -3.99 8.53
N GLU A 105 -7.75 -4.79 9.60
CA GLU A 105 -6.83 -4.65 10.73
C GLU A 105 -5.39 -4.99 10.33
N VAL A 106 -5.20 -6.04 9.52
CA VAL A 106 -3.89 -6.40 8.99
C VAL A 106 -3.29 -5.23 8.18
N MET A 107 -4.10 -4.58 7.35
CA MET A 107 -3.67 -3.39 6.59
C MET A 107 -3.18 -2.28 7.51
N THR A 108 -3.92 -2.01 8.58
CA THR A 108 -3.60 -0.95 9.54
C THR A 108 -2.30 -1.25 10.27
N ARG A 109 -2.09 -2.50 10.72
CA ARG A 109 -0.86 -2.92 11.40
C ARG A 109 0.35 -2.85 10.47
N VAL A 110 0.21 -3.29 9.23
CA VAL A 110 1.26 -3.19 8.19
C VAL A 110 1.61 -1.72 7.91
N ALA A 111 0.61 -0.85 7.76
CA ALA A 111 0.83 0.59 7.56
C ALA A 111 1.54 1.23 8.76
N HIS A 112 1.15 0.88 9.99
CA HIS A 112 1.81 1.36 11.21
C HIS A 112 3.26 0.90 11.30
N LEU A 113 3.56 -0.37 11.01
CA LEU A 113 4.93 -0.88 11.03
C LEU A 113 5.79 -0.19 9.97
N LEU A 114 5.27 -0.04 8.75
CA LEU A 114 5.95 0.70 7.68
C LEU A 114 6.24 2.14 8.10
N TRP A 115 5.24 2.83 8.65
CA TRP A 115 5.39 4.21 9.10
C TRP A 115 6.39 4.36 10.25
N GLN A 116 6.37 3.43 11.20
CA GLN A 116 7.37 3.37 12.26
C GLN A 116 8.78 3.23 11.68
N LYS A 117 8.98 2.28 10.75
CA LYS A 117 10.28 2.04 10.11
C LYS A 117 10.79 3.24 9.32
N ILE A 118 9.91 3.92 8.59
CA ILE A 118 10.25 5.15 7.86
C ILE A 118 10.75 6.20 8.86
N ARG A 119 10.00 6.48 9.93
CA ARG A 119 10.36 7.52 10.88
C ARG A 119 11.66 7.21 11.63
N GLU A 120 11.77 6.00 12.16
CA GLU A 120 12.91 5.61 12.99
C GLU A 120 14.19 5.46 12.15
N ASP A 121 14.11 4.75 11.03
CA ASP A 121 15.31 4.36 10.28
C ASP A 121 15.71 5.39 9.21
N LEU A 122 14.74 6.06 8.57
CA LEU A 122 15.04 7.00 7.47
C LEU A 122 15.09 8.46 7.94
N TRP A 123 14.28 8.84 8.92
CA TRP A 123 14.19 10.23 9.38
C TRP A 123 14.83 10.46 10.76
N GLY A 124 15.24 9.40 11.46
CA GLY A 124 15.80 9.52 12.81
C GLY A 124 14.80 10.04 13.84
N GLU A 125 13.50 10.00 13.53
CA GLU A 125 12.44 10.49 14.38
C GLU A 125 11.87 9.35 15.22
N ARG A 126 11.91 9.51 16.54
CA ARG A 126 11.33 8.51 17.44
C ARG A 126 9.82 8.41 17.21
N TRP A 127 9.36 7.20 16.87
CA TRP A 127 7.94 6.93 16.78
C TRP A 127 7.27 7.10 18.16
N ARG A 128 6.15 7.81 18.18
CA ARG A 128 5.23 7.85 19.32
C ARG A 128 3.88 7.40 18.79
N PRO A 129 3.32 6.28 19.29
CA PRO A 129 1.98 5.87 18.87
C PRO A 129 1.01 7.01 19.17
N TRP A 130 0.13 7.31 18.22
CA TRP A 130 -0.93 8.29 18.39
C TRP A 130 -1.72 7.91 19.66
N ARG A 131 -1.65 8.76 20.69
CA ARG A 131 -2.58 8.68 21.82
C ARG A 131 -3.93 9.16 21.29
N LYS A 132 -4.99 8.37 21.50
CA LYS A 132 -6.37 8.84 21.26
C LYS A 132 -6.55 10.15 22.04
N LEU A 133 -6.74 11.26 21.32
CA LEU A 133 -7.36 12.48 21.85
C LEU A 133 -8.86 12.24 21.96
#